data_AF-A0A453R3F1-F1
#
_entry.id   AF-A0A453R3F1-F1
#
_cell.length_a   1.000
_cell.length_b   1.000
_cell.length_c   1.000
_cell.angle_alpha   90.00
_cell.angle_beta   90.00
_cell.angle_gamma   90.00
#
_symmetry.space_group_name_H-M   'P 1'
#
loop_
_entity.id
_entity.type
_entity.pdbx_description
1 polymer ?
#
loop_
_entity_poly.entity_id
_entity_poly.type
_entity_poly.pdbx_seq_one_letter_code
_entity_poly.pdbx_strand_id
1 'polypeptide(L)'
;LKSGLTGFDGVPVFQSDLLVVKKQKKRYCPVYFQKEDIERELRKASKSSKGSALSKQIMVGSLEDVLKKMEINDRNSGWDDLIFIPPGKSLNQHINEVIKCGGLPRSWAPLQRAEFREVMSTGEGRGHGGIFCY
;
A
#
# COMPACT_ATOMS: atom_id res chain seq x y z
N LEU A 1 2.11 -19.50 -33.40
CA LEU A 1 3.02 -18.89 -32.41
C LEU A 1 2.41 -17.59 -31.90
N LYS A 2 1.91 -17.59 -30.66
CA LYS A 2 1.84 -16.45 -29.73
C LYS A 2 1.24 -17.01 -28.44
N SER A 3 2.13 -17.42 -27.54
CA SER A 3 1.80 -17.81 -26.17
C SER A 3 1.10 -16.64 -25.48
N GLY A 4 -0.19 -16.77 -25.21
CA GLY A 4 -0.96 -15.83 -24.41
C GLY A 4 -0.47 -15.85 -22.96
N LEU A 5 0.63 -15.16 -22.70
CA LEU A 5 0.85 -14.60 -21.37
C LEU A 5 -0.06 -13.39 -21.29
N THR A 6 -1.25 -13.57 -20.73
CA THR A 6 -2.11 -12.45 -20.33
C THR A 6 -1.36 -11.69 -19.23
N GLY A 7 -0.53 -10.74 -19.64
CA GLY A 7 0.20 -9.86 -18.73
C GLY A 7 -0.80 -9.14 -17.83
N PHE A 8 -0.43 -8.97 -16.57
CA PHE A 8 -1.18 -8.11 -15.66
C PHE A 8 -1.18 -6.68 -16.23
N ASP A 9 -2.35 -6.10 -16.46
CA ASP A 9 -2.47 -4.72 -16.96
C ASP A 9 -2.40 -3.77 -15.76
N GLY A 10 -1.37 -2.90 -15.75
CA GLY A 10 -1.09 -1.97 -14.66
C GLY A 10 -0.01 -2.41 -13.66
N VAL A 11 0.18 -1.59 -12.61
CA VAL A 11 1.21 -1.83 -11.58
C VAL A 11 0.65 -2.79 -10.52
N PRO A 12 1.26 -3.98 -10.30
CA PRO A 12 0.76 -4.92 -9.31
C PRO A 12 0.96 -4.37 -7.89
N VAL A 13 -0.06 -4.53 -7.07
CA VAL A 13 -0.02 -4.26 -5.63
C VAL A 13 -0.53 -5.46 -4.84
N PHE A 14 -0.03 -5.60 -3.62
CA PHE A 14 -0.26 -6.76 -2.76
C PHE A 14 -0.86 -6.33 -1.43
N GLN A 15 -1.87 -7.06 -0.97
CA GLN A 15 -2.62 -6.76 0.26
C GLN A 15 -2.89 -8.03 1.06
N SER A 16 -3.09 -7.90 2.37
CA SER A 16 -3.53 -8.99 3.23
C SER A 16 -4.29 -8.47 4.46
N ASP A 17 -5.43 -9.09 4.78
CA ASP A 17 -6.23 -8.73 5.96
C ASP A 17 -5.50 -8.99 7.28
N LEU A 18 -4.49 -9.88 7.27
CA LEU A 18 -3.70 -10.21 8.45
C LEU A 18 -2.70 -9.11 8.85
N LEU A 19 -2.41 -8.18 7.94
CA LEU A 19 -1.50 -7.05 8.19
C LEU A 19 -2.22 -5.75 8.52
N VAL A 20 -3.55 -5.79 8.65
CA VAL A 20 -4.33 -4.62 9.07
C VAL A 20 -3.92 -4.22 10.49
N VAL A 21 -3.44 -3.00 10.66
CA VAL A 21 -3.00 -2.45 11.94
C VAL A 21 -4.04 -1.49 12.49
N LYS A 22 -4.36 -1.59 13.78
CA LYS A 22 -5.16 -0.59 14.49
C LYS A 22 -4.26 0.18 15.44
N LYS A 23 -4.15 1.50 15.25
CA LYS A 23 -3.30 2.37 16.09
C LYS A 23 -3.92 3.77 16.21
N GLN A 24 -3.93 4.32 17.43
CA GLN A 24 -4.48 5.65 17.73
C GLN A 24 -5.90 5.88 17.19
N LYS A 25 -6.82 4.91 17.41
CA LYS A 25 -8.20 4.92 16.89
C LYS A 25 -8.34 4.95 15.36
N LYS A 26 -7.24 4.86 14.61
CA LYS A 26 -7.23 4.71 13.15
C LYS A 26 -6.90 3.27 12.77
N ARG A 27 -7.51 2.80 11.69
CA ARG A 27 -7.20 1.54 11.03
C ARG A 27 -6.29 1.83 9.84
N TYR A 28 -5.28 0.99 9.64
CA TYR A 28 -4.32 1.07 8.55
C TYR A 28 -4.36 -0.25 7.78
N CYS A 29 -4.69 -0.16 6.51
CA CYS A 29 -4.78 -1.26 5.57
C CYS A 29 -3.60 -1.14 4.60
N PRO A 30 -2.49 -1.86 4.82
CA PRO A 30 -1.28 -1.67 4.04
C PRO A 30 -1.38 -2.26 2.63
N VAL A 31 -0.84 -1.52 1.67
CA VAL A 31 -0.72 -1.89 0.25
C VAL A 31 0.76 -1.89 -0.11
N TYR A 32 1.27 -3.02 -0.59
CA TYR A 32 2.68 -3.22 -0.92
C TYR A 32 2.89 -3.26 -2.43
N PHE A 33 4.02 -2.73 -2.91
CA PHE A 33 4.42 -2.83 -4.32
C PHE A 33 5.33 -4.03 -4.61
N GLN A 34 5.98 -4.57 -3.57
CA GLN A 34 6.86 -5.74 -3.68
C GLN A 34 6.25 -6.92 -2.92
N LYS A 35 6.18 -8.06 -3.59
CA LYS A 35 5.67 -9.31 -3.01
C LYS A 35 6.54 -9.76 -1.83
N GLU A 36 7.83 -9.54 -1.92
CA GLU A 36 8.82 -9.92 -0.91
C GLU A 36 8.59 -9.18 0.41
N ASP A 37 8.09 -7.95 0.33
CA ASP A 37 7.82 -7.10 1.50
C ASP A 37 6.60 -7.60 2.27
N ILE A 38 5.48 -7.85 1.59
CA ILE A 38 4.28 -8.40 2.24
C ILE A 38 4.53 -9.79 2.82
N GLU A 39 5.26 -10.65 2.10
CA GLU A 39 5.60 -11.98 2.58
C GLU A 39 6.48 -11.93 3.84
N ARG A 40 7.42 -10.98 3.91
CA ARG A 40 8.27 -10.77 5.08
C ARG A 40 7.45 -10.30 6.28
N GLU A 41 6.52 -9.37 6.10
CA GLU A 41 5.66 -8.90 7.18
C GLU A 41 4.67 -9.98 7.64
N LEU A 42 4.11 -10.78 6.72
CA LEU A 42 3.26 -11.93 7.06
C LEU A 42 4.02 -12.99 7.88
N ARG A 43 5.28 -13.29 7.52
CA ARG A 43 6.13 -14.20 8.31
C ARG A 43 6.35 -13.70 9.74
N LYS A 44 6.48 -12.38 9.95
CA LYS A 44 6.60 -11.79 11.29
C LYS A 44 5.29 -11.84 12.07
N ALA A 45 4.16 -11.61 11.41
CA ALA A 45 2.84 -11.64 12.02
C ALA A 45 2.40 -13.06 12.40
N SER A 46 2.72 -14.06 11.57
CA SER A 46 2.43 -15.47 11.83
C SER A 46 3.57 -16.14 12.60
N LYS A 47 3.45 -16.28 13.92
CA LYS A 47 4.45 -17.01 14.73
C LYS A 47 4.55 -18.53 14.45
N SER A 48 3.85 -19.09 13.44
CA SER A 48 3.67 -20.55 13.30
C SER A 48 3.35 -21.09 11.88
N SER A 49 3.19 -20.27 10.84
CA SER A 49 2.62 -20.75 9.56
C SER A 49 3.66 -21.07 8.48
N LYS A 50 3.66 -22.30 7.97
CA LYS A 50 4.45 -22.75 6.80
C LYS A 50 4.10 -21.90 5.57
N GLY A 51 5.11 -21.35 4.89
CA GLY A 51 5.00 -20.30 3.87
C GLY A 51 4.02 -20.50 2.71
N SER A 52 3.58 -21.73 2.41
CA SER A 52 2.56 -22.02 1.39
C SER A 52 1.14 -21.56 1.78
N ALA A 53 0.83 -21.48 3.09
CA ALA A 53 -0.44 -20.93 3.56
C ALA A 53 -0.46 -19.39 3.53
N LEU A 54 0.72 -18.75 3.60
CA LEU A 54 0.84 -17.29 3.61
C LEU A 54 0.60 -16.68 2.23
N SER A 55 1.03 -17.34 1.15
CA SER A 55 0.79 -16.85 -0.21
C SER A 55 -0.70 -16.86 -0.58
N LYS A 56 -1.49 -17.77 0.00
CA LYS A 56 -2.96 -17.79 -0.16
C LYS A 56 -3.66 -16.63 0.56
N GLN A 57 -2.95 -15.93 1.43
CA GLN A 57 -3.46 -14.79 2.20
C GLN A 57 -3.06 -13.44 1.56
N ILE A 58 -2.37 -13.48 0.41
CA ILE A 58 -1.99 -12.30 -0.35
C ILE A 58 -2.98 -12.11 -1.49
N MET A 59 -3.69 -10.99 -1.47
CA MET A 59 -4.52 -10.53 -2.58
C MET A 59 -3.67 -9.68 -3.51
N VAL A 60 -3.85 -9.87 -4.82
CA VAL A 60 -3.19 -9.08 -5.87
C VAL A 60 -4.22 -8.17 -6.51
N GLY A 61 -3.89 -6.89 -6.65
CA GLY A 61 -4.70 -5.89 -7.35
C GLY A 61 -3.81 -5.00 -8.21
N SER A 62 -4.43 -4.10 -8.97
CA SER A 62 -3.70 -3.07 -9.72
C SER A 62 -3.72 -1.75 -8.95
N LEU A 63 -2.62 -1.00 -9.02
CA LEU A 63 -2.55 0.34 -8.44
C LEU A 63 -3.65 1.23 -9.04
N GLU A 64 -3.89 1.11 -10.34
CA GLU A 64 -4.86 1.86 -11.10
C GLU A 64 -6.28 1.64 -10.57
N ASP A 65 -6.66 0.39 -10.31
CA ASP A 65 -7.96 0.07 -9.69
C ASP A 65 -8.06 0.62 -8.27
N VAL A 66 -6.99 0.52 -7.50
CA VAL A 66 -6.94 1.03 -6.12
C VAL A 66 -7.12 2.56 -6.12
N LEU A 67 -6.40 3.27 -6.99
CA LEU A 67 -6.53 4.72 -7.15
C LEU A 67 -7.93 5.10 -7.64
N LYS A 68 -8.49 4.40 -8.63
CA LYS A 68 -9.84 4.67 -9.15
C LYS A 68 -10.91 4.47 -8.07
N LYS A 69 -10.82 3.41 -7.27
CA LYS A 69 -11.76 3.14 -6.18
C LYS A 69 -11.65 4.18 -5.06
N MET A 70 -10.44 4.67 -4.76
CA MET A 70 -10.27 5.80 -3.86
C MET A 70 -10.92 7.10 -4.39
N GLU A 71 -11.00 7.30 -5.70
CA GLU A 71 -11.63 8.50 -6.30
C GLU A 71 -13.14 8.52 -6.13
N ILE A 72 -13.77 7.36 -6.32
CA ILE A 72 -15.21 7.20 -6.23
C ILE A 72 -15.72 7.45 -4.78
N ASN A 73 -14.79 7.47 -3.81
CA ASN A 73 -14.93 7.89 -2.40
C ASN A 73 -16.33 7.70 -1.79
N ASP A 74 -16.76 6.45 -1.71
CA ASP A 74 -17.98 6.09 -1.01
C ASP A 74 -17.76 6.20 0.51
N ARG A 75 -18.61 6.99 1.18
CA ARG A 75 -18.52 7.34 2.61
C ARG A 75 -18.86 6.12 3.50
N ASN A 76 -17.99 5.11 3.51
CA ASN A 76 -17.88 3.98 4.48
C ASN A 76 -17.11 2.78 3.91
N SER A 77 -16.57 2.91 2.71
CA SER A 77 -15.89 1.84 1.97
C SER A 77 -14.56 1.35 2.56
N GLY A 78 -14.01 2.05 3.56
CA GLY A 78 -12.72 1.71 4.16
C GLY A 78 -11.50 2.12 3.32
N TRP A 79 -11.70 2.85 2.21
CA TRP A 79 -10.60 3.38 1.38
C TRP A 79 -9.75 4.43 2.11
N ASP A 80 -10.34 5.17 3.07
CA ASP A 80 -9.64 6.11 3.97
C ASP A 80 -8.60 5.45 4.90
N ASP A 81 -8.69 4.12 5.06
CA ASP A 81 -7.78 3.33 5.90
C ASP A 81 -6.52 2.88 5.12
N LEU A 82 -6.48 3.04 3.79
CA LEU A 82 -5.35 2.57 2.99
C LEU A 82 -4.06 3.34 3.29
N ILE A 83 -2.94 2.61 3.26
CA ILE A 83 -1.59 3.18 3.33
C ILE A 83 -0.67 2.41 2.38
N PHE A 84 -0.01 3.14 1.48
CA PHE A 84 1.01 2.55 0.61
C PHE A 84 2.31 2.37 1.39
N ILE A 85 2.90 1.18 1.32
CA ILE A 85 4.18 0.88 1.95
C ILE A 85 5.27 1.00 0.90
N PRO A 86 6.22 1.95 1.04
CA PRO A 86 7.34 2.07 0.13
C PRO A 86 8.17 0.77 0.09
N PRO A 87 8.70 0.37 -1.09
CA PRO A 87 9.58 -0.78 -1.22
C PRO A 87 10.72 -0.77 -0.19
N GLY A 88 10.98 -1.92 0.45
CA GLY A 88 12.03 -2.08 1.45
C GLY A 88 11.71 -1.46 2.82
N LYS A 89 10.61 -0.71 2.97
CA LYS A 89 10.22 -0.09 4.24
C LYS A 89 9.43 -1.05 5.11
N SER A 90 9.65 -0.99 6.43
CA SER A 90 8.87 -1.81 7.37
C SER A 90 7.51 -1.16 7.69
N LEU A 91 6.48 -1.99 7.83
CA LEU A 91 5.10 -1.55 8.10
C LEU A 91 5.02 -0.68 9.37
N ASN A 92 5.58 -1.18 10.46
CA ASN A 92 5.51 -0.50 11.76
C ASN A 92 6.28 0.83 11.76
N GLN A 93 7.45 0.88 11.12
CA GLN A 93 8.22 2.12 11.02
C GLN A 93 7.45 3.17 10.21
N HIS A 94 6.89 2.78 9.05
CA HIS A 94 6.17 3.70 8.19
C HIS A 94 4.90 4.25 8.87
N ILE A 95 4.11 3.40 9.55
CA ILE A 95 2.94 3.86 10.32
C ILE A 95 3.35 4.85 11.40
N ASN A 96 4.46 4.62 12.11
CA ASN A 96 4.95 5.54 13.13
C ASN A 96 5.35 6.89 12.54
N GLU A 97 5.99 6.91 11.37
CA GLU A 97 6.35 8.15 10.68
C GLU A 97 5.11 8.93 10.24
N VAL A 98 4.13 8.26 9.63
CA VAL A 98 2.85 8.89 9.24
C VAL A 98 2.13 9.48 10.45
N ILE A 99 2.11 8.76 11.58
CA ILE A 99 1.55 9.26 12.84
C ILE A 99 2.30 10.50 13.34
N LYS A 100 3.64 10.47 13.33
CA LYS A 100 4.48 11.60 13.75
C LYS A 100 4.23 12.85 12.91
N CYS A 101 3.93 12.70 11.63
CA CYS A 101 3.58 13.79 10.72
C CYS A 101 2.13 14.30 10.88
N GLY A 102 1.38 13.88 11.91
CA GLY A 102 0.00 14.31 12.14
C GLY A 102 -1.08 13.36 11.58
N GLY A 103 -0.68 12.15 11.16
CA GLY A 103 -1.55 11.20 10.47
C GLY A 103 -1.75 11.59 9.00
N LEU A 104 -2.41 10.72 8.24
CA LEU A 104 -2.91 11.04 6.90
C LEU A 104 -4.22 11.85 7.05
N PRO A 105 -4.25 13.15 6.73
CA PRO A 105 -5.50 13.91 6.74
C PRO A 105 -6.39 13.41 5.59
N ARG A 106 -7.72 13.37 5.80
CA ARG A 106 -8.68 12.89 4.78
C ARG A 106 -8.56 13.63 3.44
N SER A 107 -8.08 14.88 3.45
CA SER A 107 -7.83 15.70 2.26
C SER A 107 -6.54 15.34 1.50
N TRP A 108 -5.72 14.43 2.01
CA TRP A 108 -4.41 14.07 1.43
C TRP A 108 -4.43 12.80 0.60
N ALA A 109 -5.52 12.03 0.56
CA ALA A 109 -5.65 10.91 -0.39
C ALA A 109 -5.45 11.34 -1.85
N PRO A 110 -5.93 12.53 -2.30
CA PRO A 110 -5.58 13.10 -3.60
C PRO A 110 -4.13 13.55 -3.73
N LEU A 111 -3.47 13.97 -2.63
CA LEU A 111 -2.07 14.41 -2.63
C LEU A 111 -1.11 13.23 -2.71
N GLN A 112 -1.32 12.17 -1.92
CA GLN A 112 -0.60 10.90 -2.13
C GLN A 112 -0.77 10.40 -3.56
N ARG A 113 -1.95 10.55 -4.17
CA ARG A 113 -2.18 10.22 -5.58
C ARG A 113 -1.36 11.10 -6.54
N ALA A 114 -1.34 12.42 -6.35
CA ALA A 114 -0.63 13.34 -7.23
C ALA A 114 0.88 13.15 -7.16
N GLU A 115 1.41 13.07 -5.94
CA GLU A 115 2.82 12.87 -5.66
C GLU A 115 3.30 11.47 -6.09
N PHE A 116 2.51 10.42 -5.83
CA PHE A 116 2.84 9.06 -6.29
C PHE A 116 2.71 8.93 -7.81
N ARG A 117 1.71 9.56 -8.44
CA ARG A 117 1.57 9.59 -9.91
C ARG A 117 2.72 10.36 -10.56
N GLU A 118 3.15 11.47 -9.97
CA GLU A 118 4.29 12.26 -10.45
C GLU A 118 5.58 11.44 -10.34
N VAL A 119 5.88 10.87 -9.16
CA VAL A 119 7.04 10.00 -8.95
C VAL A 119 7.07 8.82 -9.94
N MET A 120 5.93 8.17 -10.18
CA MET A 120 5.84 7.05 -11.12
C MET A 120 5.92 7.48 -12.59
N SER A 121 5.61 8.74 -12.90
CA SER A 121 5.62 9.27 -14.28
C SER A 121 6.92 9.97 -14.66
N THR A 122 7.63 10.56 -13.70
CA THR A 122 8.86 11.35 -13.93
C THR A 122 10.12 10.67 -13.41
N GLY A 123 9.98 9.73 -12.47
CA GLY A 123 11.13 9.14 -11.76
C GLY A 123 11.83 10.09 -10.78
N GLU A 124 11.38 11.34 -10.66
CA GLU A 124 11.96 12.35 -9.76
C GLU A 124 10.85 12.98 -8.90
N GLY A 125 10.90 12.73 -7.58
CA GLY A 125 10.01 13.36 -6.62
C GLY A 125 10.56 14.72 -6.17
N ARG A 126 9.93 15.82 -6.60
CA ARG A 126 10.22 17.16 -6.06
C ARG A 126 9.19 17.49 -4.98
N GLY A 127 9.46 17.00 -3.78
CA GLY A 127 8.59 17.23 -2.62
C GLY A 127 8.58 18.70 -2.20
N HIS A 128 7.39 19.32 -2.23
CA HIS A 128 7.11 20.51 -1.44
C HIS A 128 6.71 20.04 -0.04
N GLY A 129 7.70 19.84 0.83
CA GLY A 129 7.52 19.77 2.28
C GLY A 129 6.55 18.69 2.78
N GLY A 130 7.03 17.44 2.79
CA GLY A 130 6.54 16.41 3.71
C GLY A 130 6.00 15.16 3.03
N ILE A 131 6.66 14.04 3.36
CA ILE A 131 6.23 12.63 3.14
C ILE A 131 6.72 11.96 1.84
N PHE A 132 7.84 12.43 1.27
CA PHE A 132 8.85 11.48 0.78
C PHE A 132 10.13 11.68 1.59
N CYS A 133 10.21 11.00 2.73
CA CYS A 133 11.52 10.69 3.29
C CYS A 133 12.06 9.53 2.45
N TYR A 134 12.86 9.87 1.43
CA TYR A 134 13.80 8.94 0.79
C TYR A 134 14.74 8.35 1.86
#